data_AF-A0A1E1WU29-F1
#
_entry.id   AF-A0A1E1WU29-F1
#
_cell.length_a   1.000
_cell.length_b   1.000
_cell.length_c   1.000
_cell.angle_alpha   90.00
_cell.angle_beta   90.00
_cell.angle_gamma   90.00
#
_symmetry.space_group_name_H-M   'P 1'
#
loop_
_entity.id
_entity.type
_entity.pdbx_description
1 polymer ?
#
loop_
_entity_poly.entity_id
_entity_poly.type
_entity_poly.pdbx_seq_one_letter_code
_entity_poly.pdbx_strand_id
1 'polypeptide(L)'
;EAVWARVRGVFPRDMPLLAHAHVLDLAPAGHIKPHIDAVRFCGAALAGLCLQSAAIMRFQHEHHKHLQFDALLPRRGLYFMQGVVRYSFTHAVLGGEGSAWRGARLVKKRRVAVICR
;
A
#
# COMPACT_ATOMS: atom_id res chain seq x y z
N GLU A 1 14.52 14.56 -7.94
CA GLU A 1 14.41 14.92 -6.51
C GLU A 1 13.04 15.45 -6.07
N ALA A 2 12.39 16.34 -6.84
CA ALA A 2 11.14 16.99 -6.42
C ALA A 2 10.01 16.05 -5.96
N VAL A 3 9.81 14.89 -6.61
CA VAL A 3 8.74 13.95 -6.23
C VAL A 3 9.00 13.33 -4.85
N TRP A 4 10.24 12.97 -4.54
CA TRP A 4 10.56 12.33 -3.27
C TRP A 4 10.45 13.30 -2.10
N ALA A 5 10.88 14.54 -2.30
CA ALA A 5 10.65 15.61 -1.33
C ALA A 5 9.15 15.80 -1.03
N ARG A 6 8.29 15.77 -2.06
CA ARG A 6 6.83 15.85 -1.89
C ARG A 6 6.24 14.65 -1.15
N VAL A 7 6.70 13.43 -1.42
CA VAL A 7 6.26 12.23 -0.70
C VAL A 7 6.69 12.30 0.77
N ARG A 8 7.93 12.67 1.06
CA ARG A 8 8.39 12.85 2.45
C ARG A 8 7.65 13.98 3.16
N GLY A 9 7.26 15.03 2.43
CA GLY A 9 6.49 16.15 2.96
C GLY A 9 5.05 15.84 3.38
N VAL A 10 4.51 14.65 3.06
CA VAL A 10 3.18 14.24 3.59
C VAL A 10 3.24 13.65 5.00
N PHE A 11 4.44 13.29 5.48
CA PHE A 11 4.62 12.77 6.83
C PHE A 11 4.67 13.92 7.85
N PRO A 12 4.19 13.69 9.10
CA PRO A 12 4.40 14.63 10.20
C PRO A 12 5.89 14.95 10.39
N ARG A 13 6.21 16.20 10.73
CA ARG A 13 7.61 16.66 10.84
C ARG A 13 8.39 16.00 11.97
N ASP A 14 7.69 15.54 12.99
CA ASP A 14 8.19 14.84 14.17
C ASP A 14 8.32 13.32 13.97
N MET A 15 7.99 12.81 12.78
CA MET A 15 8.11 11.39 12.45
C MET A 15 9.44 11.11 11.73
N PRO A 16 10.38 10.37 12.36
CA PRO A 16 11.62 9.98 11.69
C PRO A 16 11.32 8.97 10.58
N LEU A 17 11.82 9.27 9.37
CA LEU A 17 11.72 8.39 8.21
C LEU A 17 12.98 7.54 8.06
N LEU A 18 12.81 6.31 7.57
CA LEU A 18 13.93 5.49 7.16
C LEU A 18 14.72 6.17 6.02
N ALA A 19 16.03 5.94 6.01
CA ALA A 19 16.92 6.53 5.01
C ALA A 19 16.60 6.03 3.58
N HIS A 20 16.18 4.78 3.47
CA HIS A 20 15.94 4.12 2.18
C HIS A 20 14.46 3.82 1.97
N ALA A 21 14.00 4.08 0.75
CA ALA A 21 12.70 3.64 0.29
C ALA A 21 12.73 2.15 -0.05
N HIS A 22 11.63 1.45 0.20
CA HIS A 22 11.44 0.09 -0.29
C HIS A 22 10.81 0.13 -1.69
N VAL A 23 11.52 -0.42 -2.68
CA VAL A 23 11.00 -0.56 -4.04
C VAL A 23 10.48 -1.98 -4.23
N LEU A 24 9.21 -2.10 -4.58
CA LEU A 24 8.55 -3.37 -4.83
C LEU A 24 8.16 -3.45 -6.31
N ASP A 25 8.59 -4.48 -7.01
CA ASP A 25 8.17 -4.80 -8.38
C ASP A 25 7.34 -6.09 -8.38
N LEU A 26 6.09 -5.99 -8.82
CA LEU A 26 5.17 -7.10 -8.94
C LEU A 26 4.93 -7.42 -10.42
N ALA A 27 5.20 -8.66 -10.80
CA ALA A 27 4.79 -9.22 -12.08
C ALA A 27 3.25 -9.20 -12.24
N PRO A 28 2.70 -9.32 -13.47
CA PRO A 28 1.25 -9.38 -13.68
C PRO A 28 0.52 -10.42 -12.81
N ALA A 29 1.13 -11.59 -12.59
CA ALA A 29 0.61 -12.65 -11.71
C ALA A 29 0.97 -12.45 -10.22
N GLY A 30 1.90 -11.53 -9.90
CA GLY A 30 2.36 -11.27 -8.55
C GLY A 30 1.28 -10.66 -7.68
N HIS A 31 1.24 -11.02 -6.41
CA HIS A 31 0.31 -10.48 -5.42
C HIS A 31 1.01 -10.39 -4.05
N ILE A 32 0.41 -9.67 -3.11
CA ILE A 32 0.91 -9.60 -1.74
C ILE A 32 -0.14 -10.20 -0.83
N LYS A 33 0.27 -11.18 -0.02
CA LYS A 33 -0.61 -11.84 0.95
C LYS A 33 -0.98 -10.87 2.09
N PRO A 34 -2.12 -11.08 2.78
CA PRO A 34 -2.49 -10.29 3.95
C PRO A 34 -1.37 -10.30 5.00
N HIS A 35 -0.92 -9.12 5.41
CA HIS A 35 0.08 -8.95 6.46
C HIS A 35 -0.04 -7.58 7.13
N ILE A 36 0.54 -7.47 8.33
CA ILE A 36 0.77 -6.20 9.02
C ILE A 36 2.28 -5.97 9.02
N ASP A 37 2.71 -4.79 8.59
CA ASP A 37 4.13 -4.44 8.56
C ASP A 37 4.72 -4.45 9.98
N ALA A 38 5.88 -5.07 10.14
CA ALA A 38 6.57 -5.14 11.42
C ALA A 38 6.85 -3.72 11.97
N VAL A 39 6.42 -3.47 13.20
CA VAL A 39 6.56 -2.15 13.87
C VAL A 39 8.02 -1.69 13.90
N ARG A 40 8.94 -2.62 14.17
CA ARG A 40 10.39 -2.36 14.25
C ARG A 40 10.99 -1.80 12.96
N PHE A 41 10.38 -2.02 11.80
CA PHE A 41 10.95 -1.70 10.48
C PHE A 41 10.09 -0.78 9.61
N CYS A 42 9.00 -0.25 10.15
CA CYS A 42 8.04 0.55 9.39
C CYS A 42 7.49 1.76 10.17
N GLY A 43 7.75 1.86 11.48
CA GLY A 43 7.30 3.02 12.26
C GLY A 43 5.77 3.12 12.33
N ALA A 44 5.27 4.35 12.45
CA ALA A 44 3.85 4.64 12.68
C ALA A 44 3.03 4.96 11.43
N ALA A 45 3.70 5.30 10.33
CA ALA A 45 3.05 5.54 9.06
C ALA A 45 3.90 5.06 7.90
N LEU A 46 3.25 4.83 6.76
CA LEU A 46 3.92 4.56 5.50
C LEU A 46 3.18 5.20 4.34
N ALA A 47 3.92 5.55 3.28
CA ALA A 47 3.39 6.11 2.06
C ALA A 47 3.86 5.29 0.86
N GLY A 48 2.94 4.81 0.02
CA GLY A 48 3.29 4.06 -1.17
C GLY A 48 2.90 4.78 -2.45
N LEU A 49 3.90 5.15 -3.25
CA LEU A 49 3.71 5.69 -4.59
C LEU A 49 3.48 4.56 -5.59
N CYS A 50 2.37 4.61 -6.32
CA CYS A 50 1.95 3.54 -7.23
C CYS A 50 2.34 3.86 -8.67
N LEU A 51 3.12 2.99 -9.31
CA LEU A 51 3.65 3.18 -10.66
C LEU A 51 3.26 2.02 -11.58
N GLN A 52 3.39 2.26 -12.90
CA GLN A 52 3.12 1.32 -14.00
C GLN A 52 1.65 0.90 -14.19
N SER A 53 0.97 0.41 -13.16
CA SER A 53 -0.43 -0.01 -13.24
C SER A 53 -1.19 0.22 -11.92
N ALA A 54 -2.52 0.24 -12.02
CA ALA A 54 -3.37 0.25 -10.84
C ALA A 54 -3.39 -1.12 -10.15
N ALA A 55 -3.83 -1.14 -8.89
CA ALA A 55 -4.08 -2.37 -8.13
C ALA A 55 -5.19 -2.15 -7.10
N ILE A 56 -5.72 -3.25 -6.56
CA ILE A 56 -6.64 -3.22 -5.42
C ILE A 56 -5.88 -3.68 -4.19
N MET A 57 -5.90 -2.86 -3.14
CA MET A 57 -5.39 -3.21 -1.83
C MET A 57 -6.58 -3.48 -0.91
N ARG A 58 -6.65 -4.70 -0.38
CA ARG A 58 -7.65 -5.10 0.62
C ARG A 58 -7.11 -4.87 2.00
N PHE A 59 -7.92 -4.26 2.85
CA PHE A 59 -7.69 -4.12 4.27
C PHE A 59 -8.68 -4.98 5.04
N GLN A 60 -8.20 -5.80 5.96
CA GLN A 60 -9.05 -6.60 6.84
C GLN A 60 -8.53 -6.56 8.27
N HIS A 61 -9.39 -6.20 9.21
CA HIS A 61 -9.02 -6.10 10.62
C HIS A 61 -8.55 -7.47 11.15
N GLU A 62 -7.46 -7.51 11.92
CA GLU A 62 -6.84 -8.74 12.39
C GLU A 62 -7.79 -9.55 13.29
N HIS A 63 -8.40 -8.91 14.29
CA HIS A 63 -9.31 -9.59 15.22
C HIS A 63 -10.79 -9.57 14.81
N HIS A 64 -11.24 -8.61 14.00
CA HIS A 64 -12.64 -8.43 13.61
C HIS A 64 -12.80 -8.60 12.10
N LYS A 65 -12.72 -9.83 11.58
CA LYS A 65 -12.65 -10.11 10.13
C LYS A 65 -13.81 -9.56 9.29
N HIS A 66 -14.96 -9.24 9.90
CA HIS A 66 -16.10 -8.59 9.24
C HIS A 66 -15.81 -7.12 8.88
N LEU A 67 -14.85 -6.48 9.56
CA LEU A 67 -14.36 -5.14 9.22
C LEU A 67 -13.33 -5.27 8.10
N GLN A 68 -13.81 -5.06 6.87
CA GLN A 68 -13.00 -5.15 5.66
C GLN A 68 -13.37 -4.04 4.68
N PHE A 69 -12.39 -3.49 3.99
CA PHE A 69 -12.61 -2.61 2.85
C PHE A 69 -11.52 -2.75 1.81
N ASP A 70 -11.85 -2.41 0.56
CA ASP A 70 -10.91 -2.38 -0.54
C ASP A 70 -10.59 -0.94 -0.93
N ALA A 71 -9.34 -0.68 -1.31
CA ALA A 71 -8.87 0.61 -1.83
C ALA A 71 -8.31 0.43 -3.24
N LEU A 72 -8.79 1.26 -4.17
CA LEU A 72 -8.16 1.40 -5.48
C LEU A 72 -6.87 2.18 -5.32
N LEU A 73 -5.78 1.59 -5.79
CA LEU A 73 -4.47 2.23 -5.90
C LEU A 73 -4.23 2.59 -7.38
N PRO A 74 -4.64 3.78 -7.84
CA PRO A 74 -4.46 4.16 -9.23
C PRO A 74 -2.98 4.38 -9.56
N ARG A 75 -2.63 4.22 -10.84
CA ARG A 75 -1.30 4.59 -11.33
C ARG A 75 -1.06 6.09 -11.11
N ARG A 76 0.13 6.43 -10.60
CA ARG A 76 0.55 7.76 -10.10
C ARG A 76 -0.22 8.23 -8.85
N GLY A 77 -0.95 7.33 -8.19
CA GLY A 77 -1.54 7.58 -6.88
C GLY A 77 -0.51 7.43 -5.76
N LEU A 78 -0.73 8.16 -4.67
CA LEU A 78 -0.05 7.99 -3.40
C LEU A 78 -1.08 7.52 -2.38
N TYR A 79 -0.83 6.42 -1.69
CA TYR A 79 -1.59 6.06 -0.50
C TYR A 79 -0.75 6.34 0.74
N PHE A 80 -1.41 6.74 1.83
CA PHE A 80 -0.80 7.01 3.12
C PHE A 80 -1.56 6.19 4.18
N MET A 81 -0.84 5.41 4.97
CA MET A 81 -1.41 4.50 5.97
C MET A 81 -0.81 4.83 7.33
N GLN A 82 -1.67 5.11 8.31
CA GLN A 82 -1.29 5.47 9.68
C GLN A 82 -2.34 5.00 10.70
N GLY A 83 -2.00 4.96 11.98
CA GLY A 83 -2.94 4.66 13.05
C GLY A 83 -3.60 3.28 12.91
N VAL A 84 -4.91 3.18 13.16
CA VAL A 84 -5.63 1.90 13.22
C VAL A 84 -5.45 1.05 11.97
N VAL A 85 -5.50 1.64 10.77
CA VAL A 85 -5.33 0.88 9.52
C VAL A 85 -3.92 0.30 9.38
N ARG A 86 -2.90 0.94 9.97
CA ARG A 86 -1.51 0.47 9.92
C ARG A 86 -1.22 -0.66 10.93
N TYR A 87 -1.91 -0.65 12.06
CA TYR A 87 -1.59 -1.53 13.20
C TYR A 87 -2.59 -2.67 13.39
N SER A 88 -3.85 -2.47 13.02
CA SER A 88 -4.94 -3.40 13.31
C SER A 88 -5.52 -4.06 12.07
N PHE A 89 -5.14 -3.61 10.87
CA PHE A 89 -5.59 -4.19 9.60
C PHE A 89 -4.45 -4.83 8.86
N THR A 90 -4.64 -6.08 8.46
CA THR A 90 -3.83 -6.68 7.39
C THR A 90 -4.08 -5.92 6.10
N HIS A 91 -3.04 -5.80 5.27
CA HIS A 91 -3.18 -5.28 3.92
C HIS A 91 -2.65 -6.30 2.90
N ALA A 92 -3.35 -6.41 1.77
CA ALA A 92 -3.04 -7.36 0.71
C ALA A 92 -3.23 -6.71 -0.66
N VAL A 93 -2.28 -6.86 -1.58
CA VAL A 93 -2.48 -6.46 -2.97
C VAL A 93 -3.08 -7.65 -3.71
N LEU A 94 -4.36 -7.55 -4.05
CA LEU A 94 -5.14 -8.65 -4.61
C LEU A 94 -4.59 -9.11 -5.96
N GLY A 95 -4.68 -10.41 -6.22
CA GLY A 95 -4.32 -11.09 -7.47
C GLY A 95 -5.53 -11.81 -8.07
N GLY A 96 -5.41 -12.32 -9.29
CA GLY A 96 -6.44 -13.15 -9.94
C GLY A 96 -7.83 -12.52 -9.83
N GLU A 97 -8.88 -13.34 -9.69
CA GLU A 97 -10.29 -12.94 -9.65
C GLU A 97 -10.65 -11.94 -8.54
N GLY A 98 -9.86 -11.87 -7.47
CA GLY A 98 -10.08 -10.90 -6.39
C GLY A 98 -9.83 -9.45 -6.79
N SER A 99 -9.16 -9.18 -7.91
CA SER A 99 -8.90 -7.81 -8.36
C SER A 99 -10.11 -7.23 -9.10
N ALA A 100 -11.02 -6.61 -8.35
CA ALA A 100 -12.19 -5.92 -8.88
C ALA A 100 -12.44 -4.60 -8.14
N TRP A 101 -12.99 -3.61 -8.83
CA TRP A 101 -13.37 -2.32 -8.29
C TRP A 101 -14.75 -1.91 -8.77
N ARG A 102 -15.67 -1.67 -7.83
CA ARG A 102 -17.06 -1.27 -8.15
C ARG A 102 -17.74 -2.19 -9.18
N GLY A 103 -17.57 -3.50 -9.01
CA GLY A 103 -18.13 -4.52 -9.91
C GLY A 103 -17.34 -4.75 -11.21
N ALA A 104 -16.38 -3.88 -11.55
CA ALA A 104 -15.55 -4.05 -12.75
C ALA A 104 -14.23 -4.78 -12.42
N ARG A 105 -13.89 -5.77 -13.22
CA ARG A 105 -12.62 -6.50 -13.12
C ARG A 105 -11.44 -5.55 -13.39
N LEU A 106 -10.46 -5.52 -12.49
CA LEU A 106 -9.20 -4.81 -12.70
C LEU A 106 -8.16 -5.81 -13.22
N VAL A 107 -7.84 -5.73 -14.51
CA VAL A 107 -6.83 -6.58 -15.14
C VAL A 107 -5.45 -6.18 -14.64
N LYS A 108 -4.78 -7.09 -13.94
CA LYS A 108 -3.44 -6.85 -13.41
C LYS A 108 -2.39 -6.78 -14.52
N LYS A 109 -1.46 -5.86 -14.33
CA LYS A 109 -0.25 -5.68 -15.14
C LYS A 109 0.93 -5.57 -14.19
N ARG A 110 2.15 -5.48 -14.75
CA ARG A 110 3.34 -5.20 -13.95
C ARG A 110 3.12 -3.91 -13.16
N ARG A 111 3.38 -3.95 -11.85
CA ARG A 111 3.23 -2.83 -10.92
C ARG A 111 4.52 -2.60 -10.18
N VAL A 112 4.99 -1.36 -10.18
CA VAL A 112 6.08 -0.92 -9.30
C VAL A 112 5.49 -0.03 -8.21
N ALA A 113 5.95 -0.20 -6.97
CA ALA A 113 5.63 0.73 -5.89
C ALA A 113 6.91 1.17 -5.17
N VAL A 114 6.95 2.45 -4.80
CA VAL A 114 8.02 3.01 -3.98
C VAL A 114 7.41 3.38 -2.64
N ILE A 115 7.91 2.77 -1.58
CA ILE A 115 7.31 2.81 -0.25
C ILE A 115 8.26 3.56 0.70
N CYS A 116 7.77 4.67 1.23
CA CYS A 116 8.39 5.46 2.29
C CYS A 116 7.83 5.02 3.64
N ARG A 117 8.69 4.89 4.64
CA ARG A 117 8.39 4.49 6.02
C ARG A 117 9.26 5.30 6.96
#